data_AF-A0A060YTY0-F1
#
_entry.id   AF-A0A060YTY0-F1
#
_cell.length_a   1.000
_cell.length_b   1.000
_cell.length_c   1.000
_cell.angle_alpha   90.00
_cell.angle_beta   90.00
_cell.angle_gamma   90.00
#
_symmetry.space_group_name_H-M   'P 1'
#
loop_
_entity.id
_entity.type
_entity.pdbx_description
1 polymer ?
#
loop_
_entity_poly.entity_id
_entity_poly.type
_entity_poly.pdbx_seq_one_letter_code
_entity_poly.pdbx_strand_id
1 'polypeptide(L)'
;MTSDLLALLPPQALRCGILYCENQPVFDWSGLTHALALLAAVVCHALVQQVCERHSRMTEVRVQTALTGALYKQALSRCSIPGCLPSPAPSLTPLRADVGRLAELPVSLSALWSSSVQGTVCVCLLWRELGPSSLAGLAVLLLLVPLTSAVQRRARLLQVTERVLRGERQQLVQEMLNGIKTVKLLVLEAWFQCRVGIAREKELETLRILGFLTAFSLLDRVCVPFLVRL
;
A
#
# COMPACT_ATOMS: atom_id res chain seq x y z
N MET A 1 -3.09 18.57 -7.27
CA MET A 1 -2.92 20.04 -7.34
C MET A 1 -3.60 20.73 -6.16
N THR A 2 -4.93 20.68 -6.03
CA THR A 2 -5.63 21.21 -4.83
C THR A 2 -5.31 20.41 -3.56
N SER A 3 -5.16 19.09 -3.67
CA SER A 3 -4.74 18.20 -2.58
C SER A 3 -3.34 18.51 -2.04
N ASP A 4 -2.40 18.85 -2.91
CA ASP A 4 -0.99 19.07 -2.56
C ASP A 4 -0.82 20.40 -1.82
N LEU A 5 -1.53 21.45 -2.27
CA LEU A 5 -1.59 22.75 -1.58
C LEU A 5 -2.30 22.64 -0.22
N LEU A 6 -3.32 21.79 -0.11
CA LEU A 6 -3.96 21.49 1.16
C LEU A 6 -2.98 20.81 2.12
N ALA A 7 -2.24 19.79 1.69
CA ALA A 7 -1.32 19.06 2.56
C ALA A 7 -0.21 19.93 3.21
N LEU A 8 0.02 21.14 2.68
CA LEU A 8 0.96 22.15 3.20
C LEU A 8 0.30 23.15 4.18
N LEU A 9 -1.03 23.16 4.27
CA LEU A 9 -1.79 24.01 5.17
C LEU A 9 -1.59 23.67 6.66
N PRO A 10 -1.49 22.39 7.09
CA PRO A 10 -1.29 22.05 8.50
C PRO A 10 -0.03 22.66 9.13
N PRO A 11 1.18 22.57 8.53
CA PRO A 11 2.36 23.22 9.09
C PRO A 11 2.28 24.75 9.04
N GLN A 12 1.62 25.33 8.03
CA GLN A 12 1.41 26.77 7.96
C GLN A 12 0.42 27.28 9.02
N ALA A 13 -0.67 26.55 9.27
CA ALA A 13 -1.63 26.85 10.32
C ALA A 13 -0.98 26.74 11.71
N LEU A 14 -0.13 25.73 11.93
CA LEU A 14 0.68 25.59 13.14
C LEU A 14 1.64 26.77 13.32
N ARG A 15 2.34 27.17 12.25
CA ARG A 15 3.24 28.33 12.27
C ARG A 15 2.51 29.62 12.66
N CYS A 16 1.33 29.88 12.07
CA CYS A 16 0.51 31.04 12.42
C CYS A 16 0.04 30.99 13.88
N GLY A 17 -0.29 29.80 14.40
CA GLY A 17 -0.64 29.60 15.81
C GLY A 17 0.53 29.88 16.76
N ILE A 18 1.73 29.39 16.45
CA ILE A 18 2.94 29.59 17.28
C ILE A 18 3.34 31.06 17.31
N LEU A 19 3.40 31.73 16.14
CA LEU A 19 3.73 33.16 16.06
C LEU A 19 2.70 34.06 16.75
N TYR A 20 1.46 33.60 16.86
CA TYR A 20 0.42 34.30 17.61
C TYR A 20 0.60 34.15 19.13
N CYS A 21 0.87 32.92 19.60
CA CYS A 21 1.17 32.66 21.01
C CYS A 21 2.44 33.38 21.50
N GLU A 22 3.41 33.60 20.63
CA GLU A 22 4.66 34.30 20.95
C GLU A 22 4.48 35.83 21.09
N ASN A 23 3.46 36.41 20.45
CA ASN A 23 3.23 37.86 20.42
C ASN A 23 2.23 38.39 21.47
N GLN A 24 1.60 37.53 22.29
CA GLN A 24 0.55 37.95 23.25
C GLN A 24 0.71 37.25 24.62
N PRO A 25 0.95 37.99 25.72
CA PRO A 25 1.06 37.41 27.07
C PRO A 25 -0.29 37.25 27.81
N VAL A 26 -1.43 37.72 27.28
CA VAL A 26 -2.76 37.68 27.95
C VAL A 26 -3.87 37.23 26.98
N PHE A 27 -4.81 36.40 27.47
CA PHE A 27 -5.89 35.78 26.68
C PHE A 27 -7.09 36.75 26.49
N ASP A 28 -7.15 37.41 25.34
CA ASP A 28 -8.26 38.30 24.96
C ASP A 28 -9.31 37.60 24.06
N TRP A 29 -10.51 38.19 23.92
CA TRP A 29 -11.55 37.76 22.95
C TRP A 29 -11.04 37.72 21.50
N SER A 30 -10.00 38.49 21.18
CA SER A 30 -9.29 38.45 19.91
C SER A 30 -8.53 37.13 19.72
N GLY A 31 -8.05 36.47 20.78
CA GLY A 31 -7.46 35.13 20.71
C GLY A 31 -8.48 34.05 20.41
N LEU A 32 -9.69 34.19 20.94
CA LEU A 32 -10.79 33.27 20.68
C LEU A 32 -11.20 33.29 19.19
N THR A 33 -11.23 34.46 18.54
CA THR A 33 -11.58 34.57 17.12
C THR A 33 -10.50 33.95 16.21
N HIS A 34 -9.22 34.11 16.54
CA HIS A 34 -8.13 33.49 15.80
C HIS A 34 -8.09 31.96 15.99
N ALA A 35 -8.35 31.48 17.21
CA ALA A 35 -8.48 30.04 17.49
C ALA A 35 -9.66 29.42 16.73
N LEU A 36 -10.81 30.10 16.68
CA LEU A 36 -11.97 29.67 15.88
C LEU A 36 -11.68 29.69 14.39
N ALA A 37 -10.96 30.70 13.88
CA ALA A 37 -10.55 30.77 12.49
C ALA A 37 -9.58 29.63 12.11
N LEU A 38 -8.62 29.31 12.98
CA LEU A 38 -7.71 28.16 12.80
C LEU A 38 -8.47 26.84 12.82
N LEU A 39 -9.42 26.68 13.76
CA LEU A 39 -10.25 25.48 13.85
C LEU A 39 -11.11 25.33 12.59
N ALA A 40 -11.75 26.40 12.12
CA ALA A 40 -12.53 26.40 10.88
C ALA A 40 -11.66 26.07 9.66
N ALA A 41 -10.44 26.60 9.59
CA ALA A 41 -9.49 26.30 8.51
C ALA A 41 -9.06 24.82 8.52
N VAL A 42 -8.75 24.25 9.70
CA VAL A 42 -8.38 22.82 9.83
C VAL A 42 -9.55 21.90 9.50
N VAL A 43 -10.76 22.24 9.94
CA VAL A 43 -11.98 21.47 9.62
C VAL A 43 -12.28 21.54 8.13
N CYS A 44 -12.22 22.73 7.52
CA CYS A 44 -12.41 22.91 6.09
C CYS A 44 -11.38 22.10 5.29
N HIS A 45 -10.12 22.14 5.71
CA HIS A 45 -9.05 21.32 5.15
C HIS A 45 -9.38 19.81 5.21
N ALA A 46 -9.73 19.30 6.39
CA ALA A 46 -10.05 17.89 6.58
C ALA A 46 -11.24 17.44 5.70
N LEU A 47 -12.27 18.28 5.58
CA LEU A 47 -13.41 18.01 4.72
C LEU A 47 -13.04 17.96 3.23
N VAL A 48 -12.27 18.94 2.75
CA VAL A 48 -11.82 18.97 1.34
C VAL A 48 -10.93 17.76 1.04
N GLN A 49 -10.00 17.41 1.92
CA GLN A 49 -9.16 16.23 1.75
C GLN A 49 -10.01 14.95 1.68
N GLN A 50 -10.97 14.80 2.60
CA GLN A 50 -11.88 13.65 2.62
C GLN A 50 -12.74 13.56 1.35
N VAL A 51 -13.20 14.69 0.81
CA VAL A 51 -13.96 14.74 -0.45
C VAL A 51 -13.08 14.32 -1.63
N CYS A 52 -11.84 14.80 -1.70
CA CYS A 52 -10.89 14.42 -2.75
C CYS A 52 -10.56 12.92 -2.70
N GLU A 53 -10.25 12.37 -1.53
CA GLU A 53 -9.98 10.93 -1.36
C GLU A 53 -11.22 10.08 -1.68
N ARG A 54 -12.41 10.54 -1.29
CA ARG A 54 -13.65 9.86 -1.65
C ARG A 54 -13.85 9.86 -3.16
N HIS A 55 -13.55 10.96 -3.84
CA HIS A 55 -13.69 11.05 -5.29
C HIS A 55 -12.73 10.09 -6.00
N SER A 56 -11.45 10.06 -5.59
CA SER A 56 -10.46 9.14 -6.17
C SER A 56 -10.83 7.66 -5.93
N ARG A 57 -11.23 7.30 -4.71
CA ARG A 57 -11.71 5.94 -4.39
C ARG A 57 -12.95 5.54 -5.20
N MET A 58 -13.88 6.47 -5.41
CA MET A 58 -15.06 6.22 -6.24
C MET A 58 -14.69 6.01 -7.70
N THR A 59 -13.72 6.77 -8.24
CA THR A 59 -13.24 6.55 -9.60
C THR A 59 -12.57 5.18 -9.76
N GLU A 60 -11.81 4.73 -8.76
CA GLU A 60 -11.18 3.41 -8.73
C GLU A 60 -12.21 2.27 -8.83
N VAL A 61 -13.23 2.31 -7.96
CA VAL A 61 -14.29 1.29 -7.92
C VAL A 61 -15.11 1.29 -9.22
N ARG A 62 -15.34 2.46 -9.83
CA ARG A 62 -16.04 2.56 -11.13
C ARG A 62 -15.22 1.92 -12.26
N VAL A 63 -13.92 2.18 -12.30
CA VAL A 63 -13.01 1.56 -13.29
C VAL A 63 -12.97 0.05 -13.09
N GLN A 64 -12.86 -0.42 -11.85
CA GLN A 64 -12.84 -1.85 -11.51
C GLN A 64 -14.15 -2.55 -11.91
N THR A 65 -15.31 -1.95 -11.63
CA THR A 65 -16.61 -2.52 -11.98
C THR A 65 -16.86 -2.51 -13.49
N ALA A 66 -16.44 -1.46 -14.20
CA ALA A 66 -16.53 -1.40 -15.66
C ALA A 66 -15.65 -2.47 -16.35
N LEU A 67 -14.40 -2.62 -15.91
CA LEU A 67 -13.48 -3.63 -16.45
C LEU A 67 -13.96 -5.05 -16.15
N THR A 68 -14.38 -5.34 -14.92
CA THR A 68 -14.92 -6.67 -14.57
C THR A 68 -16.20 -6.99 -15.34
N GLY A 69 -17.07 -6.00 -15.56
CA GLY A 69 -18.25 -6.14 -16.42
C GLY A 69 -17.89 -6.41 -17.89
N ALA A 70 -16.91 -5.70 -18.45
CA ALA A 70 -16.45 -5.89 -19.83
C ALA A 70 -15.88 -7.30 -20.05
N LEU A 71 -15.11 -7.82 -19.09
CA LEU A 71 -14.57 -9.18 -19.16
C LEU A 71 -15.64 -10.24 -18.99
N TYR A 72 -16.60 -10.01 -18.10
CA TYR A 72 -17.74 -10.92 -17.96
C TYR A 72 -18.49 -11.03 -19.29
N LYS A 73 -18.72 -9.90 -19.97
CA LYS A 73 -19.33 -9.87 -21.31
C LYS A 73 -18.47 -10.59 -22.36
N GLN A 74 -17.15 -10.39 -22.35
CA GLN A 74 -16.21 -11.02 -23.28
C GLN A 74 -16.07 -12.53 -23.04
N ALA A 75 -16.12 -12.98 -21.78
CA ALA A 75 -16.15 -14.39 -21.42
C ALA A 75 -17.44 -15.04 -21.90
N LEU A 76 -18.59 -14.39 -21.68
CA LEU A 76 -19.88 -14.88 -22.15
C LEU A 76 -19.94 -15.00 -23.68
N SER A 77 -19.43 -14.00 -24.42
CA SER A 77 -19.43 -14.02 -25.89
C SER A 77 -18.45 -15.04 -26.49
N ARG A 78 -17.44 -15.48 -25.74
CA ARG A 78 -16.55 -16.58 -26.16
C ARG A 78 -17.17 -17.95 -25.91
N CYS A 79 -18.01 -18.08 -24.88
CA CYS A 79 -18.76 -19.32 -24.61
C CYS A 79 -19.88 -19.59 -25.63
N SER A 80 -20.32 -18.61 -26.40
CA SER A 80 -21.33 -18.78 -27.46
C SER A 80 -20.79 -19.36 -28.77
N ILE A 81 -19.50 -19.70 -28.87
CA ILE A 81 -18.92 -20.36 -30.04
C ILE A 81 -19.22 -21.88 -29.94
N PRO A 82 -20.01 -22.47 -30.86
CA PRO A 82 -20.30 -23.90 -30.83
C PRO A 82 -19.02 -24.69 -31.15
N GLY A 83 -18.56 -25.54 -30.22
CA GLY A 83 -17.42 -26.44 -30.42
C GLY A 83 -16.18 -26.15 -29.57
N CYS A 84 -16.12 -25.03 -28.83
CA CYS A 84 -15.11 -24.86 -27.79
C CYS A 84 -15.53 -25.64 -26.53
N LEU A 85 -14.70 -26.58 -26.08
CA LEU A 85 -14.90 -27.26 -24.80
C LEU A 85 -15.18 -26.23 -23.70
N PRO A 86 -16.15 -26.47 -22.79
CA PRO A 86 -16.40 -25.58 -21.67
C PRO A 86 -15.15 -25.57 -20.79
N SER A 87 -14.32 -24.53 -20.92
CA SER A 87 -13.18 -24.37 -20.03
C SER A 87 -13.75 -24.19 -18.61
N PRO A 88 -13.37 -25.03 -17.64
CA PRO A 88 -13.95 -24.97 -16.31
C PRO A 88 -13.67 -23.60 -15.69
N ALA A 89 -14.67 -23.07 -14.97
CA ALA A 89 -14.65 -21.81 -14.20
C ALA A 89 -13.32 -21.41 -13.50
N PRO A 90 -12.43 -22.33 -13.03
CA PRO A 90 -11.08 -22.00 -12.56
C PRO A 90 -10.12 -21.28 -13.54
N SER A 91 -10.42 -21.18 -14.84
CA SER A 91 -9.55 -20.46 -15.80
C SER A 91 -9.73 -18.93 -15.77
N LEU A 92 -10.80 -18.41 -15.17
CA LEU A 92 -11.13 -16.98 -15.16
C LEU A 92 -10.65 -16.24 -13.89
N THR A 93 -10.29 -16.97 -12.83
CA THR A 93 -9.73 -16.41 -11.58
C THR A 93 -8.43 -15.62 -11.77
N PRO A 94 -7.42 -16.06 -12.55
CA PRO A 94 -6.23 -15.24 -12.78
C PRO A 94 -6.58 -13.95 -13.55
N LEU A 95 -7.45 -14.04 -14.56
CA LEU A 95 -7.88 -12.89 -15.35
C LEU A 95 -8.61 -11.84 -14.51
N ARG A 96 -9.43 -12.27 -13.53
CA ARG A 96 -10.12 -11.36 -12.59
C ARG A 96 -9.13 -10.67 -11.64
N ALA A 97 -8.09 -11.36 -11.20
CA ALA A 97 -7.05 -10.78 -10.35
C ALA A 97 -6.19 -9.75 -11.12
N ASP A 98 -5.88 -10.03 -12.38
CA ASP A 98 -5.12 -9.12 -13.25
C ASP A 98 -5.88 -7.81 -13.52
N VAL A 99 -7.21 -7.88 -13.51
CA VAL A 99 -8.06 -6.74 -13.79
C VAL A 99 -8.28 -5.84 -12.59
N GLY A 100 -8.29 -6.42 -11.38
CA GLY A 100 -8.13 -5.63 -10.16
C GLY A 100 -6.83 -4.82 -10.22
N ARG A 101 -5.71 -5.46 -10.59
CA ARG A 101 -4.41 -4.78 -10.70
C ARG A 101 -4.40 -3.70 -11.78
N LEU A 102 -4.98 -3.95 -12.95
CA LEU A 102 -5.09 -2.95 -14.03
C LEU A 102 -5.94 -1.75 -13.64
N ALA A 103 -7.00 -1.95 -12.85
CA ALA A 103 -7.84 -0.87 -12.33
C ALA A 103 -7.11 -0.01 -11.27
N GLU A 104 -6.19 -0.61 -10.51
CA GLU A 104 -5.34 0.08 -9.52
C GLU A 104 -4.19 0.89 -10.16
N LEU A 105 -3.77 0.59 -11.40
CA LEU A 105 -2.69 1.30 -12.09
C LEU A 105 -2.91 2.82 -12.28
N PRO A 106 -4.05 3.30 -12.82
CA PRO A 106 -4.27 4.74 -13.02
C PRO A 106 -4.31 5.51 -11.70
N VAL A 107 -4.82 4.89 -10.63
CA VAL A 107 -4.87 5.49 -9.29
C VAL A 107 -3.47 5.54 -8.67
N SER A 108 -2.70 4.46 -8.78
CA SER A 108 -1.32 4.44 -8.29
C SER A 108 -0.40 5.39 -9.07
N LEU A 109 -0.57 5.54 -10.39
CA LEU A 109 0.17 6.51 -11.21
C LEU A 109 -0.11 7.96 -10.78
N SER A 110 -1.40 8.31 -10.58
CA SER A 110 -1.77 9.65 -10.11
C SER A 110 -1.31 9.92 -8.67
N ALA A 111 -1.33 8.91 -7.80
CA ALA A 111 -0.78 9.01 -6.45
C ALA A 111 0.75 9.16 -6.44
N LEU A 112 1.47 8.43 -7.30
CA LEU A 112 2.93 8.56 -7.45
C LEU A 112 3.32 9.97 -7.89
N TRP A 113 2.60 10.53 -8.87
CA TRP A 113 2.81 11.90 -9.34
C TRP A 113 2.54 12.93 -8.22
N SER A 114 1.40 12.81 -7.54
CA SER A 114 1.03 13.70 -6.41
C SER A 114 2.06 13.64 -5.27
N SER A 115 2.48 12.44 -4.86
CA SER A 115 3.48 12.27 -3.81
C SER A 115 4.84 12.90 -4.14
N SER A 116 5.24 12.87 -5.41
CA SER A 116 6.49 13.47 -5.89
C SER A 116 6.43 14.99 -5.83
N VAL A 117 5.32 15.59 -6.27
CA VAL A 117 5.09 17.04 -6.17
C VAL A 117 5.00 17.49 -4.71
N GLN A 118 4.36 16.71 -3.84
CA GLN A 118 4.30 17.03 -2.41
C GLN A 118 5.70 17.00 -1.77
N GLY A 119 6.51 15.99 -2.09
CA GLY A 119 7.88 15.87 -1.59
C GLY A 119 8.75 17.07 -1.94
N THR A 120 8.70 17.55 -3.18
CA THR A 120 9.48 18.71 -3.61
C THR A 120 9.05 19.98 -2.90
N VAL A 121 7.74 20.23 -2.73
CA VAL A 121 7.27 21.44 -2.03
C VAL A 121 7.60 21.40 -0.54
N CYS A 122 7.53 20.23 0.11
CA CYS A 122 7.96 20.06 1.49
C CYS A 122 9.45 20.40 1.69
N VAL A 123 10.33 19.93 0.79
CA VAL A 123 11.76 20.25 0.82
C VAL A 123 12.00 21.75 0.63
N CYS A 124 11.29 22.38 -0.30
CA CYS A 124 11.36 23.83 -0.51
C CYS A 124 10.92 24.64 0.72
N LEU A 125 9.86 24.22 1.42
CA LEU A 125 9.44 24.86 2.67
C LEU A 125 10.47 24.65 3.78
N LEU A 126 11.00 23.43 3.94
CA LEU A 126 12.00 23.14 4.97
C LEU A 126 13.25 24.01 4.80
N TRP A 127 13.71 24.19 3.55
CA TRP A 127 14.83 25.05 3.21
C TRP A 127 14.59 26.50 3.61
N ARG A 128 13.35 26.98 3.47
CA ARG A 128 12.97 28.36 3.80
C ARG A 128 12.93 28.63 5.31
N GLU A 129 12.55 27.63 6.12
CA GLU A 129 12.43 27.77 7.57
C GLU A 129 13.75 27.54 8.32
N LEU A 130 14.53 26.52 7.94
CA LEU A 130 15.74 26.10 8.67
C LEU A 130 17.07 26.60 8.04
N GLY A 131 17.02 27.20 6.85
CA GLY A 131 18.22 27.65 6.14
C GLY A 131 19.16 26.47 5.78
N PRO A 132 20.47 26.70 5.59
CA PRO A 132 21.40 25.66 5.13
C PRO A 132 21.56 24.48 6.10
N SER A 133 21.13 24.60 7.36
CA SER A 133 21.16 23.51 8.34
C SER A 133 20.25 22.33 7.97
N SER A 134 19.22 22.54 7.14
CA SER A 134 18.33 21.47 6.70
C SER A 134 18.95 20.49 5.69
N LEU A 135 20.10 20.84 5.09
CA LEU A 135 20.81 19.99 4.12
C LEU A 135 21.25 18.66 4.72
N ALA A 136 21.67 18.65 6.00
CA ALA A 136 22.11 17.43 6.68
C ALA A 136 20.97 16.40 6.81
N GLY A 137 19.79 16.84 7.30
CA GLY A 137 18.61 15.99 7.38
C GLY A 137 18.10 15.52 6.01
N LEU A 138 18.17 16.38 5.00
CA LEU A 138 17.81 16.04 3.62
C LEU A 138 18.75 14.97 3.03
N ALA A 139 20.06 15.09 3.28
CA ALA A 139 21.05 14.11 2.84
C ALA A 139 20.82 12.73 3.46
N VAL A 140 20.50 12.68 4.75
CA VAL A 140 20.15 11.43 5.46
C VAL A 140 18.88 10.82 4.88
N LEU A 141 17.83 11.62 4.64
CA LEU A 141 16.59 11.18 3.99
C LEU A 141 16.84 10.60 2.59
N LEU A 142 17.63 11.30 1.77
CA LEU A 142 18.00 10.87 0.42
C LEU A 142 18.77 9.54 0.42
N LEU A 143 19.55 9.25 1.47
CA LEU A 143 20.24 7.96 1.66
C LEU A 143 19.30 6.86 2.20
N LEU A 144 18.32 7.19 3.03
CA LEU A 144 17.40 6.23 3.64
C LEU A 144 16.31 5.75 2.66
N VAL A 145 15.83 6.63 1.77
CA VAL A 145 14.84 6.28 0.74
C VAL A 145 15.29 5.10 -0.16
N PRO A 146 16.49 5.08 -0.75
CA PRO A 146 16.93 3.96 -1.57
C PRO A 146 17.12 2.68 -0.75
N LEU A 147 17.63 2.79 0.48
CA LEU A 147 17.83 1.65 1.38
C LEU A 147 16.50 0.94 1.68
N THR A 148 15.48 1.70 2.09
CA THR A 148 14.15 1.18 2.40
C THR A 148 13.47 0.62 1.16
N SER A 149 13.66 1.27 -0.01
CA SER A 149 13.14 0.76 -1.28
C SER A 149 13.76 -0.59 -1.68
N ALA A 150 15.07 -0.79 -1.44
CA ALA A 150 15.77 -2.03 -1.74
C ALA A 150 15.28 -3.17 -0.86
N VAL A 151 15.09 -2.91 0.44
CA VAL A 151 14.50 -3.86 1.40
C VAL A 151 13.09 -4.26 0.96
N GLN A 152 12.25 -3.30 0.59
CA GLN A 152 10.89 -3.58 0.12
C GLN A 152 10.88 -4.39 -1.18
N ARG A 153 11.80 -4.13 -2.11
CA ARG A 153 11.94 -4.93 -3.34
C ARG A 153 12.27 -6.39 -3.01
N ARG A 154 13.22 -6.62 -2.10
CA ARG A 154 13.55 -7.98 -1.63
C ARG A 154 12.38 -8.67 -0.95
N ALA A 155 11.65 -7.95 -0.08
CA ALA A 155 10.45 -8.48 0.56
C ALA A 155 9.38 -8.89 -0.47
N ARG A 156 9.16 -8.09 -1.52
CA ARG A 156 8.22 -8.44 -2.61
C ARG A 156 8.64 -9.69 -3.38
N LEU A 157 9.93 -9.86 -3.66
CA LEU A 157 10.44 -11.07 -4.31
C LEU A 157 10.19 -12.30 -3.45
N LEU A 158 10.48 -12.23 -2.15
CA LEU A 158 10.21 -13.32 -1.20
C LEU A 158 8.72 -13.62 -1.07
N GLN A 159 7.84 -12.62 -1.10
CA GLN A 159 6.39 -12.84 -1.13
C GLN A 159 5.93 -13.59 -2.38
N VAL A 160 6.59 -13.38 -3.53
CA VAL A 160 6.28 -14.15 -4.74
C VAL A 160 6.72 -15.60 -4.56
N THR A 161 7.92 -15.83 -4.04
CA THR A 161 8.42 -17.18 -3.74
C THR A 161 7.54 -17.90 -2.73
N GLU A 162 7.13 -17.23 -1.66
CA GLU A 162 6.20 -17.75 -0.64
C GLU A 162 4.87 -18.20 -1.28
N ARG A 163 4.30 -17.39 -2.18
CA ARG A 163 3.05 -17.75 -2.87
C ARG A 163 3.19 -19.00 -3.72
N VAL A 164 4.33 -19.19 -4.38
CA VAL A 164 4.62 -20.40 -5.17
C VAL A 164 4.70 -21.62 -4.27
N LEU A 165 5.52 -21.56 -3.20
CA LEU A 165 5.68 -22.67 -2.24
C LEU A 165 4.34 -23.03 -1.57
N ARG A 166 3.56 -22.02 -1.19
CA ARG A 166 2.22 -22.21 -0.62
C ARG A 166 1.26 -22.86 -1.62
N GLY A 167 1.36 -22.48 -2.90
CA GLY A 167 0.61 -23.10 -3.99
C GLY A 167 0.95 -24.57 -4.18
N GLU A 168 2.24 -24.92 -4.19
CA GLU A 168 2.70 -26.31 -4.27
C GLU A 168 2.17 -27.16 -3.10
N ARG A 169 2.24 -26.64 -1.86
CA ARG A 169 1.68 -27.31 -0.70
C ARG A 169 0.17 -27.50 -0.81
N GLN A 170 -0.56 -26.49 -1.29
CA GLN A 170 -2.01 -26.58 -1.50
C GLN A 170 -2.35 -27.63 -2.57
N GLN A 171 -1.59 -27.69 -3.66
CA GLN A 171 -1.77 -28.69 -4.70
C GLN A 171 -1.54 -30.12 -4.15
N LEU A 172 -0.49 -30.35 -3.37
CA LEU A 172 -0.21 -31.66 -2.76
C LEU A 172 -1.35 -32.12 -1.85
N VAL A 173 -1.91 -31.20 -1.04
CA VAL A 173 -3.06 -31.51 -0.19
C VAL A 173 -4.31 -31.79 -1.05
N GLN A 174 -4.50 -31.05 -2.13
CA GLN A 174 -5.62 -31.25 -3.04
C GLN A 174 -5.55 -32.59 -3.79
N GLU A 175 -4.36 -33.02 -4.21
CA GLU A 175 -4.10 -34.34 -4.79
C GLU A 175 -4.41 -35.46 -3.78
N MET A 176 -3.97 -35.30 -2.52
CA MET A 176 -4.29 -36.25 -1.44
C MET A 176 -5.80 -36.35 -1.19
N LEU A 177 -6.52 -35.23 -1.16
CA LEU A 177 -7.97 -35.20 -0.93
C LEU A 177 -8.74 -35.85 -2.08
N ASN A 178 -8.35 -35.56 -3.33
CA ASN A 178 -8.96 -36.18 -4.51
C ASN A 178 -8.71 -37.71 -4.55
N GLY A 179 -7.56 -38.17 -4.03
CA GLY A 179 -7.16 -39.57 -3.96
C GLY A 179 -7.40 -40.27 -2.61
N ILE A 180 -8.23 -39.74 -1.71
CA ILE A 180 -8.27 -40.18 -0.30
C ILE A 180 -8.50 -41.70 -0.12
N LYS A 181 -9.30 -42.31 -0.99
CA LYS A 181 -9.59 -43.76 -0.95
C LYS A 181 -8.35 -44.60 -1.27
N THR A 182 -7.57 -44.22 -2.28
CA THR A 182 -6.36 -44.95 -2.68
C THR A 182 -5.25 -44.76 -1.66
N VAL A 183 -5.13 -43.57 -1.08
CA VAL A 183 -4.17 -43.27 0.00
C VAL A 183 -4.40 -44.18 1.21
N LYS A 184 -5.67 -44.37 1.62
CA LYS A 184 -6.01 -45.26 2.74
C LYS A 184 -5.81 -46.74 2.43
N LEU A 185 -6.22 -47.19 1.24
CA LEU A 185 -6.08 -48.59 0.85
C LEU A 185 -4.61 -49.04 0.74
N LEU A 186 -3.70 -48.12 0.39
CA LEU A 186 -2.28 -48.39 0.26
C LEU A 186 -1.45 -47.98 1.50
N VAL A 187 -2.10 -47.48 2.56
CA VAL A 187 -1.42 -46.99 3.79
C VAL A 187 -0.34 -45.95 3.47
N LEU A 188 -0.59 -45.08 2.48
CA LEU A 188 0.38 -44.08 1.98
C LEU A 188 0.41 -42.79 2.81
N GLU A 189 -0.33 -42.72 3.91
CA GLU A 189 -0.54 -41.51 4.70
C GLU A 189 0.77 -40.91 5.21
N ALA A 190 1.68 -41.74 5.73
CA ALA A 190 2.97 -41.31 6.25
C ALA A 190 3.86 -40.67 5.15
N TRP A 191 3.79 -41.20 3.92
CA TRP A 191 4.54 -40.64 2.78
C TRP A 191 4.05 -39.24 2.41
N PHE A 192 2.72 -39.05 2.34
CA PHE A 192 2.12 -37.73 2.09
C PHE A 192 2.42 -36.74 3.23
N GLN A 193 2.36 -37.18 4.48
CA GLN A 193 2.70 -36.35 5.64
C GLN A 193 4.16 -35.88 5.57
N CYS A 194 5.09 -36.77 5.27
CA CYS A 194 6.50 -36.42 5.10
C CYS A 194 6.68 -35.41 3.96
N ARG A 195 6.05 -35.65 2.80
CA ARG A 195 6.15 -34.76 1.63
C ARG A 195 5.57 -33.36 1.89
N VAL A 196 4.44 -33.26 2.59
CA VAL A 196 3.85 -31.98 3.01
C VAL A 196 4.72 -31.30 4.07
N GLY A 197 5.34 -32.07 4.97
CA GLY A 197 6.29 -31.57 5.97
C GLY A 197 7.48 -30.86 5.31
N ILE A 198 8.12 -31.50 4.33
CA ILE A 198 9.25 -30.92 3.57
C ILE A 198 8.83 -29.64 2.84
N ALA A 199 7.65 -29.64 2.20
CA ALA A 199 7.14 -28.43 1.54
C ALA A 199 6.89 -27.28 2.54
N ARG A 200 6.38 -27.60 3.74
CA ARG A 200 6.13 -26.63 4.81
C ARG A 200 7.41 -26.07 5.40
N GLU A 201 8.46 -26.87 5.52
CA GLU A 201 9.76 -26.40 6.03
C GLU A 201 10.36 -25.32 5.12
N LYS A 202 10.32 -25.52 3.80
CA LYS A 202 10.72 -24.51 2.80
C LYS A 202 9.87 -23.24 2.85
N GLU A 203 8.55 -23.38 3.04
CA GLU A 203 7.62 -22.26 3.22
C GLU A 203 7.99 -21.45 4.48
N LEU A 204 8.28 -22.13 5.59
CA LEU A 204 8.63 -21.51 6.88
C LEU A 204 9.97 -20.77 6.83
N GLU A 205 10.99 -21.29 6.16
CA GLU A 205 12.27 -20.60 5.97
C GLU A 205 12.07 -19.25 5.25
N THR A 206 11.29 -19.26 4.16
CA THR A 206 10.98 -18.06 3.37
C THR A 206 10.17 -17.05 4.20
N LEU A 207 9.16 -17.53 4.94
CA LEU A 207 8.34 -16.71 5.83
C LEU A 207 9.16 -16.08 6.96
N ARG A 208 10.16 -16.79 7.50
CA ARG A 208 11.04 -16.26 8.55
C ARG A 208 11.84 -15.06 8.04
N ILE A 209 12.46 -15.18 6.87
CA ILE A 209 13.21 -14.09 6.24
C ILE A 209 12.30 -12.91 5.91
N LEU A 210 11.11 -13.18 5.37
CA LEU A 210 10.10 -12.16 5.10
C LEU A 210 9.68 -11.43 6.40
N GLY A 211 9.46 -12.16 7.49
CA GLY A 211 9.12 -11.62 8.80
C GLY A 211 10.20 -10.71 9.37
N PHE A 212 11.48 -11.05 9.19
CA PHE A 212 12.58 -10.17 9.56
C PHE A 212 12.60 -8.88 8.73
N LEU A 213 12.41 -8.98 7.41
CA LEU A 213 12.37 -7.81 6.52
C LEU A 213 11.19 -6.88 6.82
N THR A 214 10.01 -7.45 7.13
CA THR A 214 8.85 -6.65 7.52
C THR A 214 9.08 -5.96 8.86
N ALA A 215 9.60 -6.67 9.86
CA ALA A 215 9.97 -6.07 11.14
C ALA A 215 10.97 -4.92 10.98
N PHE A 216 12.02 -5.12 10.17
CA PHE A 216 13.00 -4.07 9.85
C PHE A 216 12.32 -2.85 9.19
N SER A 217 11.43 -3.07 8.22
CA SER A 217 10.72 -1.95 7.57
C SER A 217 9.78 -1.18 8.50
N LEU A 218 9.25 -1.83 9.55
CA LEU A 218 8.43 -1.18 10.57
C LEU A 218 9.28 -0.33 11.51
N LEU A 219 10.42 -0.88 11.94
CA LEU A 219 11.39 -0.16 12.77
C LEU A 219 11.90 1.09 12.05
N ASP A 220 12.33 0.94 10.81
CA ASP A 220 12.78 2.05 9.97
C ASP A 220 11.72 3.16 9.93
N ARG A 221 10.45 2.81 9.65
CA ARG A 221 9.35 3.79 9.62
C ARG A 221 9.18 4.57 10.92
N VAL A 222 9.40 3.93 12.07
CA VAL A 222 9.32 4.60 13.38
C VAL A 222 10.55 5.45 13.64
N CYS A 223 11.74 5.01 13.22
CA CYS A 223 13.01 5.68 13.46
C CYS A 223 13.27 6.87 12.53
N VAL A 224 12.78 6.85 11.28
CA VAL A 224 12.95 7.94 10.29
C VAL A 224 12.67 9.33 10.88
N PRO A 225 11.51 9.60 11.54
CA PRO A 225 11.23 10.93 12.09
C PRO A 225 12.16 11.34 13.25
N PHE A 226 12.77 10.39 13.98
CA PHE A 226 13.75 10.72 15.02
C PHE A 226 15.10 11.07 14.39
N LEU A 227 15.51 10.32 13.36
CA LEU A 227 16.77 10.53 12.66
C LEU A 227 16.81 11.87 11.91
N VAL A 228 15.66 12.34 11.42
CA VAL A 228 15.52 13.63 10.71
C VAL A 228 15.51 14.83 11.68
N ARG A 229 15.21 14.60 12.96
CA ARG A 229 15.16 15.66 13.99
C ARG A 229 16.49 15.88 14.72
N LEU A 230 17.45 14.96 14.58
CA LEU A 230 18.77 15.02 15.20
C LEU A 230 19.75 15.80 14.31
#